data_AF-A0AAD7ZEE1-F1
#
_entry.id   AF-A0AAD7ZEE1-F1
#
_cell.length_a   1.000
_cell.length_b   1.000
_cell.length_c   1.000
_cell.angle_alpha   90.00
_cell.angle_beta   90.00
_cell.angle_gamma   90.00
#
_symmetry.space_group_name_H-M   'P 1'
#
loop_
_entity.id
_entity.type
_entity.pdbx_description
1 polymer ?
#
loop_
_entity_poly.entity_id
_entity_poly.type
_entity_poly.pdbx_seq_one_letter_code
_entity_poly.pdbx_strand_id
1 'polypeptide(L)'
;SMSDDDRMSLTTAVSDEEDAESVHNSPYRAKQTGTAAASFNCTGAVRKAGFLSVKKWLLRKKHQIELARKRGWKGYWVCLKGTTLLFYPCDSREGRSVEAAPKHLIIVDGAIMQPIPEHPKRDYIFCLSTAFGDAYLFQAPCQVELENWVNSIHSACAAAFARHRGKTGTLHLLQEEIFRLEKAIESDHKLKHMADLQQSVVSDPETKQQINNQIVQWEENLERLHCEQFRLRCYMASLQSGELPNPK
;
A
#
# COMPACT_ATOMS: atom_id res chain seq x y z
N SER A 1 2.43 22.31 -5.76
CA SER A 1 3.04 20.97 -5.68
C SER A 1 3.12 20.61 -4.21
N MET A 2 2.42 19.56 -3.75
CA MET A 2 2.54 19.08 -2.35
C MET A 2 3.89 18.37 -2.19
N SER A 3 4.57 18.61 -1.07
CA SER A 3 5.86 17.95 -0.79
C SER A 3 5.67 16.48 -0.41
N ASP A 4 6.71 15.66 -0.58
CA ASP A 4 6.65 14.25 -0.18
C ASP A 4 6.41 14.09 1.33
N ASP A 5 6.89 15.02 2.16
CA ASP A 5 6.62 15.07 3.60
C ASP A 5 5.12 15.35 3.90
N ASP A 6 4.49 16.25 3.13
CA ASP A 6 3.04 16.51 3.27
C ASP A 6 2.22 15.27 2.89
N ARG A 7 2.64 14.53 1.84
CA ARG A 7 2.02 13.26 1.44
C ARG A 7 2.25 12.17 2.50
N MET A 8 3.43 12.10 3.10
CA MET A 8 3.74 11.18 4.19
C MET A 8 2.84 11.43 5.41
N SER A 9 2.60 12.69 5.78
CA SER A 9 1.69 13.05 6.88
C SER A 9 0.24 12.63 6.65
N LEU A 10 -0.19 12.57 5.38
CA LEU A 10 -1.53 12.12 4.98
C LEU A 10 -1.63 10.58 4.93
N THR A 11 -0.52 9.87 4.73
CA THR A 11 -0.51 8.39 4.57
C THR A 11 -0.51 7.63 5.88
N THR A 12 0.02 8.23 6.94
CA THR A 12 -0.12 7.68 8.29
C THR A 12 -1.56 7.90 8.69
N ALA A 13 -2.33 6.84 8.95
CA ALA A 13 -3.63 6.97 9.58
C ALA A 13 -3.45 7.79 10.87
N VAL A 14 -3.81 9.09 10.79
CA VAL A 14 -3.59 10.11 11.82
C VAL A 14 -3.90 9.48 13.17
N SER A 15 -2.89 9.48 14.03
CA SER A 15 -2.95 8.90 15.37
C SER A 15 -4.18 9.45 16.08
N ASP A 16 -5.03 8.54 16.56
CA ASP A 16 -6.03 8.85 17.59
C ASP A 16 -5.25 9.36 18.82
N GLU A 17 -5.08 10.67 18.94
CA GLU A 17 -5.09 11.28 20.26
C GLU A 17 -6.54 11.50 20.67
N GLU A 18 -6.81 11.27 21.96
CA GLU A 18 -8.10 11.35 22.66
C GLU A 18 -8.92 10.05 22.73
N ASP A 19 -8.41 9.10 23.52
CA ASP A 19 -9.23 8.46 24.55
C ASP A 19 -8.58 8.79 25.90
N ALA A 20 -8.93 9.94 26.48
CA ALA A 20 -8.57 10.30 27.84
C ALA A 20 -9.85 10.56 28.63
N GLU A 21 -10.35 9.52 29.29
CA GLU A 21 -11.15 9.70 30.49
C GLU A 21 -10.28 10.37 31.56
N SER A 22 -10.51 11.66 31.81
CA SER A 22 -10.30 12.24 33.14
C SER A 22 -11.10 13.52 33.29
N VAL A 23 -12.06 13.46 34.22
CA VAL A 23 -12.81 14.59 34.77
C VAL A 23 -11.83 15.66 35.29
N HIS A 24 -11.85 16.87 34.73
CA HIS A 24 -11.69 18.12 35.50
C HIS A 24 -11.90 19.39 34.63
N ASN A 25 -12.72 20.31 35.14
CA ASN A 25 -13.04 21.62 34.58
C ASN A 25 -11.81 22.46 34.18
N SER A 26 -11.79 23.00 32.96
CA SER A 26 -10.97 24.16 32.58
C SER A 26 -11.66 24.98 31.48
N PRO A 27 -11.72 26.34 31.57
CA PRO A 27 -12.49 27.18 30.65
C PRO A 27 -11.75 27.56 29.36
N TYR A 28 -10.59 26.94 29.08
CA TYR A 28 -9.85 27.22 27.84
C TYR A 28 -10.29 26.28 26.72
N ARG A 29 -11.16 26.82 25.87
CA ARG A 29 -11.59 26.28 24.57
C ARG A 29 -10.38 25.81 23.77
N ALA A 30 -10.13 24.50 23.77
CA ALA A 30 -9.18 23.87 22.87
C ALA A 30 -9.66 24.05 21.42
N LYS A 31 -8.76 24.51 20.54
CA LYS A 31 -9.00 24.51 19.09
C LYS A 31 -9.22 23.05 18.67
N GLN A 32 -10.41 22.73 18.16
CA GLN A 32 -10.67 21.48 17.45
C GLN A 32 -9.68 21.37 16.28
N THR A 33 -8.62 20.58 16.47
CA THR A 33 -7.76 20.11 15.39
C THR A 33 -8.56 19.07 14.62
N GLY A 34 -9.26 19.52 13.56
CA GLY A 34 -9.92 18.59 12.65
C GLY A 34 -8.91 17.56 12.14
N THR A 35 -9.23 16.28 12.23
CA THR A 35 -8.40 15.19 11.69
C THR A 35 -8.13 15.44 10.21
N ALA A 36 -6.90 15.20 9.73
CA ALA A 36 -6.51 15.38 8.33
C ALA A 36 -7.47 14.68 7.33
N ALA A 37 -8.11 13.59 7.76
CA ALA A 37 -9.14 12.90 7.02
C ALA A 37 -10.42 13.74 6.78
N ALA A 38 -10.85 14.51 7.77
CA ALA A 38 -12.03 15.38 7.70
C ALA A 38 -11.83 16.59 6.78
N SER A 39 -10.59 17.06 6.61
CA SER A 39 -10.23 18.13 5.68
C SER A 39 -9.95 17.63 4.24
N PHE A 40 -9.93 16.32 4.00
CA PHE A 40 -9.53 15.76 2.71
C PHE A 40 -10.72 15.67 1.75
N ASN A 41 -10.82 16.64 0.84
CA ASN A 41 -11.86 16.69 -0.18
C ASN A 41 -11.63 15.65 -1.29
N CYS A 42 -12.22 14.46 -1.13
CA CYS A 42 -12.26 13.44 -2.19
C CYS A 42 -13.34 13.75 -3.23
N THR A 43 -13.04 14.58 -4.22
CA THR A 43 -13.90 14.81 -5.38
C THR A 43 -13.74 13.67 -6.39
N GLY A 44 -14.37 12.53 -6.12
CA GLY A 44 -14.33 11.36 -7.00
C GLY A 44 -15.46 10.39 -6.73
N ALA A 45 -15.92 9.70 -7.77
CA ALA A 45 -16.94 8.67 -7.64
C ALA A 45 -16.43 7.52 -6.75
N VAL A 46 -17.34 6.94 -5.96
CA VAL A 46 -17.06 5.74 -5.16
C VAL A 46 -16.94 4.55 -6.10
N ARG A 47 -15.75 3.93 -6.15
CA ARG A 47 -15.51 2.71 -6.93
C ARG A 47 -16.08 1.48 -6.23
N LYS A 48 -15.87 1.39 -4.92
CA LYS A 48 -16.37 0.31 -4.06
C LYS A 48 -16.60 0.85 -2.66
N ALA A 49 -17.64 0.36 -2.00
CA ALA A 49 -17.88 0.59 -0.59
C ALA A 49 -18.35 -0.69 0.09
N GLY A 50 -18.08 -0.82 1.38
CA GLY A 50 -18.48 -1.98 2.15
C GLY A 50 -17.86 -2.01 3.54
N PHE A 51 -18.36 -2.91 4.39
CA PHE A 51 -17.80 -3.12 5.71
C PHE A 51 -16.49 -3.91 5.64
N LEU A 52 -15.49 -3.46 6.38
CA LEU A 52 -14.23 -4.17 6.60
C LEU A 52 -13.83 -4.10 8.07
N SER A 53 -13.31 -5.19 8.62
CA SER A 53 -12.53 -5.11 9.85
C SER A 53 -11.08 -4.86 9.51
N VAL A 54 -10.44 -3.90 10.18
CA VAL A 54 -9.12 -3.39 9.83
C VAL A 54 -8.21 -3.48 11.04
N LYS A 55 -6.95 -3.84 10.80
CA LYS A 55 -5.90 -3.92 11.80
C LYS A 55 -4.60 -3.37 11.22
N LYS A 56 -4.00 -2.37 11.88
CA LYS A 56 -2.64 -1.91 11.55
C LYS A 56 -1.65 -3.05 11.81
N TRP A 57 -0.74 -3.31 10.87
CA TRP A 57 0.23 -4.42 11.00
C TRP A 57 1.67 -3.93 11.04
N LEU A 58 2.14 -3.31 9.96
CA LEU A 58 3.48 -2.75 9.84
C LEU A 58 3.38 -1.24 9.61
N LEU A 59 4.24 -0.47 10.25
CA LEU A 59 4.32 0.97 10.07
C LEU A 59 5.77 1.35 9.78
N ARG A 60 5.99 2.16 8.75
CA ARG A 60 7.31 2.70 8.46
C ARG A 60 7.55 3.93 9.33
N LYS A 61 8.68 3.92 10.03
CA LYS A 61 9.22 5.10 10.72
C LYS A 61 10.61 5.38 10.18
N LYS A 62 10.77 6.53 9.52
CA LYS A 62 12.01 6.91 8.82
C LYS A 62 12.42 5.82 7.81
N HIS A 63 13.46 5.06 8.10
CA HIS A 63 14.00 3.99 7.24
C HIS A 63 13.82 2.60 7.84
N GLN A 64 12.99 2.45 8.88
CA GLN A 64 12.72 1.17 9.53
C GLN A 64 11.24 0.83 9.48
N ILE A 65 10.95 -0.46 9.33
CA ILE A 65 9.61 -1.02 9.39
C ILE A 65 9.43 -1.66 10.77
N GLU A 66 8.40 -1.24 11.49
CA GLU A 66 8.10 -1.72 12.84
C GLU A 66 6.69 -2.32 12.90
N LEU A 67 6.47 -3.28 13.81
CA LEU A 67 5.13 -3.74 14.14
C LEU A 67 4.31 -2.59 14.78
N ALA A 68 3.06 -2.43 14.34
CA ALA A 68 2.15 -1.48 14.96
C ALA A 68 1.97 -1.79 16.47
N ARG A 69 1.98 -0.77 17.33
CA ARG A 69 1.85 -0.93 18.80
C ARG A 69 0.42 -1.31 19.22
N LYS A 70 -0.60 -0.65 18.66
CA LYS A 70 -2.02 -0.98 18.85
C LYS A 70 -2.51 -1.82 17.67
N ARG A 71 -2.81 -3.09 17.91
CA ARG A 71 -3.11 -4.12 16.89
C ARG A 71 -4.53 -4.70 16.99
N GLY A 72 -5.45 -3.96 17.61
CA GLY A 72 -6.86 -4.35 17.68
C GLY A 72 -7.50 -4.33 16.30
N TRP A 73 -8.40 -5.27 16.06
CA TRP A 73 -9.29 -5.24 14.91
C TRP A 73 -10.44 -4.27 15.16
N LYS A 74 -10.73 -3.37 14.22
CA LYS A 74 -11.84 -2.42 14.31
C LYS A 74 -12.65 -2.40 13.03
N GLY A 75 -13.97 -2.35 13.16
CA GLY A 75 -14.90 -2.32 12.03
C GLY A 75 -15.07 -0.91 11.48
N TYR A 76 -15.10 -0.78 10.15
CA TYR A 76 -15.37 0.48 9.46
C TYR A 76 -16.28 0.23 8.26
N TRP A 77 -17.09 1.24 7.94
CA TRP A 77 -17.58 1.37 6.58
C TRP A 77 -16.49 2.01 5.73
N VAL A 78 -15.99 1.30 4.73
CA VAL A 78 -14.86 1.74 3.90
C VAL A 78 -15.36 2.13 2.53
N CYS A 79 -14.88 3.26 1.99
CA CYS A 79 -15.14 3.69 0.62
C CYS A 79 -13.83 3.91 -0.13
N LEU A 80 -13.69 3.30 -1.30
CA LEU A 80 -12.60 3.56 -2.25
C LEU A 80 -13.02 4.66 -3.23
N LYS A 81 -12.39 5.84 -3.13
CA LYS A 81 -12.54 6.98 -4.06
C LYS A 81 -11.18 7.29 -4.68
N GLY A 82 -11.05 7.22 -5.99
CA GLY A 82 -9.73 7.34 -6.64
C GLY A 82 -8.77 6.27 -6.11
N THR A 83 -7.63 6.70 -5.56
CA THR A 83 -6.64 5.85 -4.86
C THR A 83 -6.61 6.13 -3.35
N THR A 84 -7.77 6.45 -2.78
CA THR A 84 -7.92 6.72 -1.34
C THR A 84 -9.01 5.84 -0.75
N LEU A 85 -8.65 5.09 0.29
CA LEU A 85 -9.61 4.42 1.16
C LEU A 85 -10.00 5.38 2.28
N LEU A 86 -11.30 5.59 2.43
CA LEU A 86 -11.90 6.44 3.45
C LEU A 86 -12.63 5.56 4.47
N PHE A 87 -12.36 5.79 5.75
CA PHE A 87 -12.87 4.96 6.84
C PHE A 87 -13.88 5.74 7.67
N TYR A 88 -15.13 5.31 7.62
CA TYR A 88 -16.22 5.89 8.39
C TYR A 88 -16.51 4.99 9.59
N PRO A 89 -16.71 5.57 10.79
CA PRO A 89 -17.15 4.82 11.94
C PRO A 89 -18.42 4.02 11.63
N CYS A 90 -18.49 2.79 12.12
CA CYS A 90 -19.70 1.99 12.09
C CYS A 90 -20.25 1.95 13.52
N ASP A 91 -20.82 3.07 13.96
CA ASP A 91 -21.46 3.10 15.28
C ASP A 91 -22.78 2.33 15.17
N SER A 92 -22.89 1.27 15.97
CA SER A 92 -24.01 0.31 15.99
C SER A 92 -25.41 0.92 16.25
N ARG A 93 -25.54 2.24 16.41
CA ARG A 93 -26.74 2.91 16.90
C ARG A 93 -27.47 3.76 15.85
N GLU A 94 -26.83 4.18 14.76
CA GLU A 94 -27.48 5.03 13.76
C GLU A 94 -27.20 4.49 12.36
N GLY A 95 -28.23 4.55 11.51
CA GLY A 95 -28.19 4.01 10.15
C GLY A 95 -27.01 4.55 9.32
N ARG A 96 -26.73 3.86 8.21
CA ARG A 96 -25.59 4.05 7.29
C ARG A 96 -25.53 5.46 6.66
N SER A 97 -25.38 6.54 7.42
CA SER A 97 -25.21 7.88 6.89
C SER A 97 -23.74 8.09 6.53
N VAL A 98 -23.45 8.12 5.22
CA VAL A 98 -22.15 8.55 4.66
C VAL A 98 -21.94 10.07 4.81
N GLU A 99 -22.79 10.74 5.60
CA GLU A 99 -22.74 12.18 5.89
C GLU A 99 -21.71 12.54 6.97
N ALA A 100 -21.25 11.56 7.75
CA ALA A 100 -20.16 11.77 8.71
C ALA A 100 -18.82 11.96 7.98
N ALA A 101 -17.96 12.85 8.48
CA ALA A 101 -16.60 12.98 7.98
C ALA A 101 -15.81 11.66 8.19
N PRO A 102 -14.94 11.25 7.25
CA PRO A 102 -14.14 10.05 7.43
C PRO A 102 -13.18 10.24 8.62
N LYS A 103 -13.11 9.24 9.50
CA LYS A 103 -12.24 9.25 10.68
C LYS A 103 -10.77 9.01 10.31
N HIS A 104 -10.54 8.13 9.34
CA HIS A 104 -9.21 7.84 8.84
C HIS A 104 -9.21 7.77 7.31
N LEU A 105 -8.03 7.90 6.71
CA LEU A 105 -7.81 7.61 5.30
C LEU A 105 -6.51 6.82 5.11
N ILE A 106 -6.42 6.09 4.00
CA ILE A 106 -5.20 5.43 3.52
C ILE A 106 -5.08 5.72 2.02
N ILE A 107 -3.91 6.22 1.61
CA ILE A 107 -3.57 6.35 0.19
C ILE A 107 -3.05 5.00 -0.30
N VAL A 108 -3.68 4.46 -1.33
CA VAL A 108 -3.37 3.14 -1.89
C VAL A 108 -2.70 3.22 -3.25
N ASP A 109 -2.33 4.42 -3.70
CA ASP A 109 -1.55 4.57 -4.93
C ASP A 109 -0.23 3.79 -4.84
N GLY A 110 0.02 2.94 -5.83
CA GLY A 110 1.17 2.02 -5.80
C GLY A 110 1.07 0.88 -4.77
N ALA A 111 -0.10 0.62 -4.17
CA ALA A 111 -0.25 -0.46 -3.19
C ALA A 111 -0.35 -1.86 -3.84
N ILE A 112 -0.03 -2.89 -3.05
CA ILE A 112 -0.16 -4.32 -3.39
C ILE A 112 -1.12 -4.98 -2.39
N MET A 113 -2.12 -5.71 -2.89
CA MET A 113 -3.03 -6.51 -2.09
C MET A 113 -2.69 -7.98 -2.20
N GLN A 114 -2.69 -8.70 -1.07
CA GLN A 114 -2.44 -10.14 -1.03
C GLN A 114 -3.45 -10.84 -0.13
N PRO A 115 -4.22 -11.82 -0.62
CA PRO A 115 -4.99 -12.73 0.24
C PRO A 115 -4.06 -13.48 1.21
N ILE A 116 -4.52 -13.70 2.45
CA ILE A 116 -3.81 -14.48 3.48
C ILE A 116 -4.77 -15.57 4.00
N PRO A 117 -5.01 -16.63 3.20
CA PRO A 117 -5.89 -17.73 3.60
C PRO A 117 -5.36 -18.50 4.83
N GLU A 118 -4.06 -18.46 5.09
CA GLU A 118 -3.39 -19.13 6.20
C GLU A 118 -3.42 -18.35 7.53
N HIS A 119 -4.18 -17.24 7.59
CA HIS A 119 -4.24 -16.43 8.81
C HIS A 119 -4.84 -17.25 9.98
N PRO A 120 -4.17 -17.31 11.16
CA PRO A 120 -4.42 -18.36 12.15
C PRO A 120 -5.75 -18.25 12.93
N LYS A 121 -6.45 -17.11 12.84
CA LYS A 121 -7.62 -16.82 13.71
C LYS A 121 -8.85 -16.32 12.99
N ARG A 122 -8.74 -15.99 11.71
CA ARG A 122 -9.79 -15.29 10.95
C ARG A 122 -9.68 -15.67 9.50
N ASP A 123 -10.82 -15.90 8.89
CA ASP A 123 -10.96 -16.14 7.46
C ASP A 123 -11.07 -14.82 6.68
N TYR A 124 -10.92 -14.93 5.36
CA TYR A 124 -11.08 -13.83 4.41
C TYR A 124 -10.21 -12.62 4.75
N ILE A 125 -8.97 -12.91 5.15
CA ILE A 125 -7.95 -11.90 5.41
C ILE A 125 -7.21 -11.56 4.13
N PHE A 126 -6.98 -10.27 3.91
CA PHE A 126 -6.04 -9.78 2.91
C PHE A 126 -5.15 -8.69 3.50
N CYS A 127 -3.91 -8.64 3.05
CA CYS A 127 -2.94 -7.61 3.38
C CYS A 127 -2.97 -6.52 2.32
N LEU A 128 -2.89 -5.27 2.78
CA LEU A 128 -2.62 -4.10 1.98
C LEU A 128 -1.23 -3.59 2.35
N SER A 129 -0.32 -3.57 1.39
CA SER A 129 1.00 -2.95 1.53
C SER A 129 1.04 -1.68 0.71
N THR A 130 1.22 -0.53 1.35
CA THR A 130 1.30 0.78 0.68
C THR A 130 2.67 0.98 0.03
N ALA A 131 2.76 1.84 -0.99
CA ALA A 131 4.04 2.25 -1.58
C ALA A 131 4.98 2.95 -0.58
N PHE A 132 4.43 3.44 0.54
CA PHE A 132 5.18 4.12 1.59
C PHE A 132 5.81 3.15 2.60
N GLY A 133 5.45 1.86 2.59
CA GLY A 133 6.01 0.84 3.49
C GLY A 133 5.12 0.48 4.69
N ASP A 134 3.97 1.13 4.85
CA ASP A 134 2.96 0.69 5.82
C ASP A 134 2.19 -0.52 5.31
N ALA A 135 1.82 -1.44 6.20
CA ALA A 135 0.97 -2.58 5.91
C ALA A 135 -0.20 -2.72 6.89
N TYR A 136 -1.35 -3.11 6.34
CA TYR A 136 -2.62 -3.23 7.07
C TYR A 136 -3.27 -4.56 6.73
N LEU A 137 -3.85 -5.22 7.74
CA LEU A 137 -4.68 -6.41 7.53
C LEU A 137 -6.15 -6.01 7.50
N PHE A 138 -6.87 -6.58 6.55
CA PHE A 138 -8.29 -6.38 6.35
C PHE A 138 -8.99 -7.73 6.40
N GLN A 139 -10.18 -7.76 6.99
CA GLN A 139 -11.09 -8.88 6.94
C GLN A 139 -12.34 -8.48 6.14
N ALA A 140 -12.61 -9.22 5.08
CA ALA A 140 -13.86 -9.14 4.32
C ALA A 140 -14.94 -10.04 4.96
N PRO A 141 -16.23 -9.80 4.68
CA PRO A 141 -17.32 -10.64 5.19
C PRO A 141 -17.36 -12.03 4.55
N CYS A 142 -16.80 -12.21 3.36
CA CYS A 142 -16.71 -13.50 2.65
C CYS A 142 -15.63 -13.47 1.57
N GLN A 143 -15.34 -14.64 0.97
CA GLN A 143 -14.33 -14.80 -0.08
C GLN A 143 -14.59 -13.89 -1.30
N VAL A 144 -15.83 -13.84 -1.78
CA VAL A 144 -16.21 -12.98 -2.92
C VAL A 144 -15.91 -11.51 -2.64
N GLU A 145 -16.19 -11.05 -1.42
CA GLU A 145 -15.91 -9.66 -1.05
C GLU A 145 -14.42 -9.37 -0.92
N LEU A 146 -13.61 -10.34 -0.45
CA LEU A 146 -12.15 -10.24 -0.44
C LEU A 146 -11.64 -10.01 -1.87
N GLU A 147 -12.03 -10.88 -2.81
CA GLU A 147 -11.61 -10.81 -4.22
C GLU A 147 -12.06 -9.48 -4.86
N ASN A 148 -13.30 -9.06 -4.59
CA ASN A 148 -13.83 -7.79 -5.07
C ASN A 148 -13.04 -6.58 -4.54
N TRP A 149 -12.63 -6.60 -3.27
CA TRP A 149 -11.80 -5.54 -2.68
C TRP A 149 -10.40 -5.50 -3.29
N VAL A 150 -9.75 -6.66 -3.41
CA VAL A 150 -8.44 -6.81 -4.06
C VAL A 150 -8.49 -6.26 -5.49
N ASN A 151 -9.45 -6.72 -6.29
CA ASN A 151 -9.59 -6.31 -7.69
C ASN A 151 -9.91 -4.82 -7.84
N SER A 152 -10.77 -4.28 -6.96
CA SER A 152 -11.13 -2.85 -7.00
C SER A 152 -9.96 -1.94 -6.69
N ILE A 153 -9.14 -2.31 -5.68
CA ILE A 153 -7.96 -1.52 -5.29
C ILE A 153 -6.89 -1.59 -6.38
N HIS A 154 -6.54 -2.79 -6.87
CA HIS A 154 -5.58 -2.93 -7.97
C HIS A 154 -6.04 -2.19 -9.24
N SER A 155 -7.33 -2.27 -9.59
CA SER A 155 -7.87 -1.53 -10.74
C SER A 155 -7.78 -0.01 -10.56
N ALA A 156 -7.98 0.49 -9.33
CA ALA A 156 -7.79 1.90 -9.02
C ALA A 156 -6.33 2.34 -9.18
N CYS A 157 -5.38 1.51 -8.69
CA CYS A 157 -3.95 1.74 -8.84
C CYS A 157 -3.50 1.69 -10.31
N ALA A 158 -3.99 0.73 -11.08
CA ALA A 158 -3.73 0.62 -12.51
C ALA A 158 -4.19 1.87 -13.27
N ALA A 159 -5.40 2.35 -12.97
CA ALA A 159 -5.91 3.58 -13.58
C ALA A 159 -5.09 4.82 -13.16
N ALA A 160 -4.60 4.88 -11.91
CA ALA A 160 -3.70 5.95 -11.48
C ALA A 160 -2.35 5.90 -12.18
N PHE A 161 -1.77 4.70 -12.31
CA PHE A 161 -0.53 4.44 -13.03
C PHE A 161 -0.58 4.94 -14.48
N ALA A 162 -1.70 4.70 -15.18
CA ALA A 162 -1.92 5.20 -16.53
C ALA A 162 -2.09 6.74 -16.58
N ARG A 163 -2.89 7.31 -15.66
CA ARG A 163 -3.09 8.77 -15.58
C ARG A 163 -1.78 9.52 -15.34
N HIS A 164 -0.92 9.02 -14.46
CA HIS A 164 0.38 9.64 -14.16
C HIS A 164 1.32 9.72 -15.38
N ARG A 165 1.08 8.88 -16.40
CA ARG A 165 1.84 8.84 -17.65
C ARG A 165 1.11 9.47 -18.84
N GLY A 166 -0.06 10.08 -18.61
CA GLY A 166 -0.87 10.67 -19.67
C GLY A 166 -1.39 9.65 -20.70
N LYS A 167 -1.57 8.38 -20.29
CA LYS A 167 -2.02 7.29 -21.16
C LYS A 167 -3.47 6.89 -20.83
N THR A 168 -4.23 6.49 -21.85
CA THR A 168 -5.60 5.99 -21.73
C THR A 168 -5.66 4.45 -21.80
N GLY A 169 -4.77 3.83 -22.59
CA GLY A 169 -4.64 2.38 -22.72
C GLY A 169 -3.94 1.74 -21.52
N THR A 170 -4.66 1.56 -20.40
CA THR A 170 -4.09 1.05 -19.14
C THR A 170 -3.49 -0.35 -19.30
N LEU A 171 -4.19 -1.29 -19.94
CA LEU A 171 -3.70 -2.65 -20.16
C LEU A 171 -2.43 -2.69 -21.01
N HIS A 172 -2.45 -1.97 -22.14
CA HIS A 172 -1.30 -1.90 -23.04
C HIS A 172 -0.08 -1.32 -22.33
N LEU A 173 -0.26 -0.22 -21.59
CA LEU A 173 0.81 0.39 -20.80
C LEU A 173 1.37 -0.56 -19.74
N LEU A 174 0.51 -1.30 -19.02
CA LEU A 174 0.99 -2.30 -18.05
C LEU A 174 1.83 -3.37 -18.73
N GLN A 175 1.40 -3.85 -19.90
CA GLN A 175 2.12 -4.88 -20.66
C GLN A 175 3.48 -4.38 -21.15
N GLU A 176 3.57 -3.15 -21.68
CA GLU A 176 4.83 -2.52 -22.08
C GLU A 176 5.78 -2.38 -20.88
N GLU A 177 5.27 -1.91 -19.74
CA GLU A 177 6.08 -1.68 -18.54
C GLU A 177 6.55 -3.00 -17.90
N ILE A 178 5.71 -4.04 -17.90
CA ILE A 178 6.11 -5.39 -17.46
C ILE A 178 7.22 -5.92 -18.36
N PHE A 179 7.09 -5.81 -19.69
CA PHE A 179 8.11 -6.25 -20.63
C PHE A 179 9.44 -5.48 -20.44
N ARG A 180 9.37 -4.16 -20.21
CA ARG A 180 10.55 -3.34 -19.90
C ARG A 180 11.24 -3.79 -18.62
N LEU A 181 10.48 -4.11 -17.57
CA LEU A 181 11.02 -4.63 -16.31
C LEU A 181 11.67 -6.00 -16.50
N GLU A 182 11.06 -6.90 -17.28
CA GLU A 182 11.65 -8.21 -17.60
C GLU A 182 13.03 -8.06 -18.25
N LYS A 183 13.19 -7.12 -19.19
CA LYS A 183 14.48 -6.84 -19.82
C LYS A 183 15.50 -6.21 -18.88
N ALA A 184 15.07 -5.32 -17.99
CA ALA A 184 15.95 -4.75 -16.96
C ALA A 184 16.45 -5.83 -15.99
N ILE A 185 15.55 -6.70 -15.51
CA ILE A 185 15.89 -7.82 -14.63
C ILE A 185 16.88 -8.77 -15.31
N GLU A 186 16.63 -9.15 -16.56
CA GLU A 186 17.52 -10.01 -17.34
C GLU A 186 18.93 -9.41 -17.48
N SER A 187 19.00 -8.10 -17.74
CA SER A 187 20.27 -7.37 -17.87
C SER A 187 21.03 -7.33 -16.54
N ASP A 188 20.37 -6.98 -15.45
CA ASP A 188 20.99 -6.83 -14.13
C ASP A 188 21.46 -8.17 -13.57
N HIS A 189 20.73 -9.26 -13.82
CA HIS A 189 21.21 -10.61 -13.49
C HIS A 189 22.53 -10.94 -14.20
N LYS A 190 22.67 -10.60 -15.48
CA LYS A 190 23.91 -10.84 -16.25
C LYS A 190 25.06 -10.00 -15.71
N LEU A 191 24.81 -8.73 -15.40
CA LEU A 191 25.82 -7.83 -14.85
C LEU A 191 26.29 -8.27 -13.46
N LYS A 192 25.35 -8.60 -12.57
CA LYS A 192 25.65 -9.15 -11.25
C LYS A 192 26.48 -10.44 -11.36
N HIS A 193 26.04 -11.38 -12.20
CA HIS A 193 26.77 -12.63 -12.39
C HIS A 193 28.19 -12.42 -12.92
N MET A 194 28.38 -11.48 -13.85
CA MET A 194 29.71 -11.11 -14.34
C MET A 194 30.58 -10.55 -13.20
N ALA A 195 30.01 -9.71 -12.34
CA ALA A 195 30.72 -9.15 -11.19
C ALA A 195 31.09 -10.22 -10.16
N ASP A 196 30.22 -11.20 -9.90
CA ASP A 196 30.52 -12.35 -9.04
C ASP A 196 31.72 -13.16 -9.59
N LEU A 197 31.75 -13.40 -10.91
CA LEU A 197 32.87 -14.08 -11.57
C LEU A 197 34.16 -13.26 -11.47
N GLN A 198 34.10 -11.95 -11.70
CA GLN A 198 35.26 -11.06 -11.57
C GLN A 198 35.79 -11.03 -10.13
N GLN A 199 34.90 -11.00 -9.13
CA GLN A 199 35.28 -11.00 -7.72
C GLN A 199 36.11 -12.24 -7.34
N SER A 200 35.85 -13.39 -7.98
CA SER A 200 36.56 -14.66 -7.70
C SER A 200 38.02 -14.68 -8.18
N VAL A 201 38.37 -13.83 -9.16
CA VAL A 201 39.71 -13.80 -9.78
C VAL A 201 40.52 -12.56 -9.43
N VAL A 202 39.88 -11.49 -8.93
CA VAL A 202 40.56 -10.25 -8.53
C VAL A 202 41.28 -10.43 -7.20
N SER A 203 42.59 -10.15 -7.20
CA SER A 203 43.45 -10.23 -6.01
C SER A 203 43.60 -8.89 -5.28
N ASP A 204 43.43 -7.77 -6.00
CA ASP A 204 43.56 -6.42 -5.43
C ASP A 204 42.41 -6.12 -4.46
N PRO A 205 42.68 -5.81 -3.18
CA PRO A 205 41.64 -5.60 -2.17
C PRO A 205 40.70 -4.43 -2.47
N GLU A 206 41.21 -3.33 -3.03
CA GLU A 206 40.41 -2.13 -3.32
C GLU A 206 39.43 -2.40 -4.47
N THR A 207 39.92 -2.98 -5.56
CA THR A 207 39.09 -3.40 -6.70
C THR A 207 38.05 -4.44 -6.27
N LYS A 208 38.44 -5.40 -5.43
CA LYS A 208 37.51 -6.41 -4.91
C LYS A 208 36.38 -5.79 -4.07
N GLN A 209 36.69 -4.76 -3.28
CA GLN A 209 35.69 -4.02 -2.51
C GLN A 209 34.75 -3.21 -3.42
N GLN A 210 35.26 -2.59 -4.47
CA GLN A 210 34.44 -1.87 -5.45
C GLN A 210 33.45 -2.82 -6.16
N ILE A 211 33.91 -4.00 -6.59
CA ILE A 211 33.05 -5.04 -7.19
C ILE A 211 31.98 -5.49 -6.20
N ASN A 212 32.34 -5.70 -4.93
CA ASN A 212 31.38 -6.08 -3.89
C ASN A 212 30.27 -5.03 -3.70
N ASN A 213 30.64 -3.75 -3.71
CA ASN A 213 29.67 -2.66 -3.62
C ASN A 213 28.73 -2.64 -4.84
N GLN A 214 29.22 -2.94 -6.04
CA GLN A 214 28.38 -3.06 -7.24
C GLN A 214 27.43 -4.25 -7.15
N ILE A 215 27.88 -5.40 -6.66
CA ILE A 215 27.04 -6.59 -6.43
C ILE A 215 25.86 -6.24 -5.52
N VAL A 216 26.13 -5.60 -4.37
CA VAL A 216 25.07 -5.18 -3.43
C VAL A 216 24.09 -4.22 -4.10
N GLN A 217 24.58 -3.25 -4.89
CA GLN A 217 23.70 -2.34 -5.64
C GLN A 217 22.81 -3.06 -6.64
N TRP A 218 23.33 -4.07 -7.35
CA TRP A 218 22.52 -4.88 -8.26
C TRP A 218 21.51 -5.75 -7.51
N GLU A 219 21.85 -6.29 -6.35
CA GLU A 219 20.91 -7.04 -5.51
C GLU A 219 19.72 -6.17 -5.07
N GLU A 220 20.00 -5.00 -4.50
CA GLU A 220 18.96 -4.04 -4.11
C GLU A 220 18.11 -3.59 -5.32
N ASN A 221 18.74 -3.38 -6.48
CA ASN A 221 18.01 -3.00 -7.68
C ASN A 221 17.15 -4.13 -8.23
N LEU A 222 17.64 -5.37 -8.23
CA LEU A 222 16.88 -6.55 -8.64
C LEU A 222 15.66 -6.76 -7.74
N GLU A 223 15.81 -6.65 -6.42
CA GLU A 223 14.68 -6.72 -5.47
C GLU A 223 13.61 -5.67 -5.81
N ARG A 224 14.03 -4.42 -6.05
CA ARG A 224 13.13 -3.33 -6.44
C ARG A 224 12.41 -3.62 -7.76
N LEU A 225 13.14 -4.11 -8.78
CA LEU A 225 12.57 -4.43 -10.09
C LEU A 225 11.57 -5.59 -10.01
N HIS A 226 11.87 -6.64 -9.23
CA HIS A 226 10.96 -7.75 -9.01
C HIS A 226 9.69 -7.32 -8.26
N CYS A 227 9.82 -6.52 -7.20
CA CYS A 227 8.67 -5.97 -6.48
C CYS A 227 7.77 -5.15 -7.42
N GLU A 228 8.37 -4.30 -8.25
CA GLU A 228 7.64 -3.48 -9.22
C GLU A 228 6.94 -4.35 -10.28
N GLN A 229 7.63 -5.36 -10.81
CA GLN A 229 7.06 -6.29 -11.78
C GLN A 229 5.87 -7.07 -11.17
N PHE A 230 6.03 -7.58 -9.95
CA PHE A 230 4.97 -8.28 -9.22
C PHE A 230 3.74 -7.38 -9.04
N ARG A 231 3.96 -6.13 -8.66
CA ARG A 231 2.89 -5.12 -8.51
C ARG A 231 2.14 -4.88 -9.82
N LEU A 232 2.84 -4.66 -10.93
CA LEU A 232 2.19 -4.45 -12.23
C LEU A 232 1.45 -5.70 -12.72
N ARG A 233 1.99 -6.89 -12.46
CA ARG A 233 1.31 -8.17 -12.76
C ARG A 233 0.02 -8.33 -11.94
N CYS A 234 0.02 -7.95 -10.66
CA CYS A 234 -1.21 -7.90 -9.85
C CYS A 234 -2.27 -6.97 -10.47
N TYR A 235 -1.85 -5.80 -10.96
CA TYR A 235 -2.76 -4.83 -11.57
C TYR A 235 -3.35 -5.37 -12.88
N MET A 236 -2.51 -5.98 -13.71
CA MET A 236 -2.93 -6.59 -14.96
C MET A 236 -3.91 -7.75 -14.72
N ALA A 237 -3.59 -8.65 -13.78
CA ALA A 237 -4.46 -9.76 -13.40
C ALA A 237 -5.85 -9.27 -12.94
N SER A 238 -5.91 -8.28 -12.06
CA SER A 238 -7.18 -7.73 -11.58
C SER A 238 -8.01 -7.04 -12.68
N LEU A 239 -7.38 -6.41 -13.68
CA LEU A 239 -8.10 -5.85 -14.83
C LEU A 239 -8.65 -6.93 -15.77
N GLN A 240 -8.01 -8.08 -15.82
CA GLN A 240 -8.38 -9.22 -16.68
C GLN A 240 -9.22 -10.28 -15.96
N SER A 241 -9.50 -10.08 -14.67
CA SER A 241 -10.10 -11.12 -13.80
C SER A 241 -9.31 -12.43 -13.80
N GLY A 242 -7.98 -12.33 -13.93
CA GLY A 242 -7.05 -13.46 -13.86
C GLY A 242 -6.58 -13.75 -12.44
N GLU A 243 -5.88 -14.88 -12.27
CA GLU A 243 -5.23 -15.24 -11.02
C GLU A 243 -4.07 -14.27 -10.71
N LEU A 244 -3.91 -13.90 -9.43
CA LEU A 244 -2.79 -13.09 -9.00
C LEU A 244 -1.46 -13.83 -9.20
N PRO A 245 -0.36 -13.11 -9.48
CA PRO A 245 0.96 -13.75 -9.54
C PRO A 245 1.30 -14.46 -8.23
N ASN A 246 1.99 -15.60 -8.34
CA ASN A 246 2.44 -16.38 -7.19
C ASN A 246 3.35 -15.52 -6.29
N PRO A 247 3.05 -15.39 -4.99
CA PRO A 247 3.88 -14.62 -4.06
C PRO A 247 5.19 -15.34 -3.65
N LYS A 248 5.37 -16.63 -3.99
CA LYS A 248 6.58 -17.41 -3.69
C LYS A 248 7.67 -17.26 -4.74
#